data_AF-A0A152A3I4-F1
#
_entry.id   AF-A0A152A3I4-F1
#
_cell.length_a   1.000
_cell.length_b   1.000
_cell.length_c   1.000
_cell.angle_alpha   90.00
_cell.angle_beta   90.00
_cell.angle_gamma   90.00
#
_symmetry.space_group_name_H-M   'P 1'
#
loop_
_entity.id
_entity.type
_entity.pdbx_description
1 polymer ?
#
loop_
_entity_poly.entity_id
_entity_poly.type
_entity_poly.pdbx_seq_one_letter_code
_entity_poly.pdbx_strand_id
1 'polypeptide(L)'
;MKNHIVALVLLVLLSVSGVYTQNCDALLSQLRVQGKCIQASIAGTHTQSLAQEGFKGNLRFTGSQFQSSEPFNQLQTYETTCLNGLIQPFYVHDAFHPNVSISNSGVITIGTSQPVQLACQGDLATFRSGGFHYTVVLKVVGDTCPKLNYGEACTQPTVTPTSTPTSTPTSTPTSTPSNFKYRYDVFIDNSWVTENIKYYQYRVALINQDSYAIKAIEVTSSDWKPTEFWNIEKLSNGNYGFPSFVSTLGPQGVWTFGFVSSAVNPTFSVVSVTKA
;
A
#
# COMPACT_ATOMS: atom_id res chain seq x y z
N MET A 1 13.66 0.03 5.26
CA MET A 1 13.40 0.74 3.98
C MET A 1 13.96 2.18 3.89
N LYS A 2 14.86 2.63 4.78
CA LYS A 2 15.37 4.02 4.79
C LYS A 2 16.64 4.29 3.95
N ASN A 3 17.30 3.26 3.41
CA ASN A 3 18.60 3.41 2.75
C ASN A 3 18.56 3.45 1.21
N HIS A 4 17.40 3.24 0.57
CA HIS A 4 17.33 3.20 -0.90
C HIS A 4 16.99 4.55 -1.55
N ILE A 5 16.35 5.48 -0.82
CA ILE A 5 15.94 6.78 -1.38
C ILE A 5 17.13 7.73 -1.51
N VAL A 6 18.09 7.68 -0.57
CA VAL A 6 19.30 8.52 -0.62
C VAL A 6 20.22 8.13 -1.78
N ALA A 7 20.22 6.85 -2.18
CA ALA A 7 21.02 6.37 -3.30
C ALA A 7 20.51 6.88 -4.66
N LEU A 8 19.21 7.13 -4.80
CA LEU A 8 18.62 7.61 -6.06
C LEU A 8 18.99 9.08 -6.34
N VAL A 9 19.01 9.91 -5.29
CA VAL A 9 19.34 11.35 -5.40
C VAL A 9 20.83 11.56 -5.71
N LEU A 10 21.72 10.70 -5.18
CA LEU A 10 23.15 10.81 -5.45
C LEU A 10 23.54 10.39 -6.88
N LEU A 11 22.78 9.48 -7.50
CA LEU A 11 23.07 9.00 -8.86
C LEU A 11 22.77 10.06 -9.93
N VAL A 12 21.80 10.96 -9.68
CA VAL A 12 21.40 12.02 -10.61
C VAL A 12 22.46 13.14 -10.71
N LEU A 13 23.27 13.35 -9.65
CA LEU A 13 24.34 14.35 -9.67
C LEU A 13 25.63 13.85 -10.35
N LEU A 14 25.82 12.53 -10.48
CA LEU A 14 27.00 11.93 -11.10
C LEU A 14 26.89 11.75 -12.63
N SER A 15 25.71 11.98 -13.21
CA SER A 15 25.47 11.82 -14.65
C SER A 15 25.91 13.03 -15.51
N VAL A 16 26.49 14.08 -14.92
CA VAL A 16 26.79 15.33 -15.65
C VAL A 16 28.13 15.28 -16.42
N SER A 17 28.92 14.21 -16.30
CA SER A 17 30.26 14.13 -16.91
C SER A 17 30.50 12.94 -17.84
N GLY A 18 29.47 12.15 -18.16
CA GLY A 18 29.57 11.06 -19.15
C GLY A 18 29.42 11.58 -20.59
N VAL A 19 30.29 11.11 -21.50
CA VAL A 19 30.07 11.29 -22.95
C VAL A 19 28.97 10.32 -23.36
N TYR A 20 27.71 10.78 -23.32
CA TYR A 20 26.60 9.98 -23.80
C TYR A 20 26.66 9.90 -25.34
N THR A 21 26.61 8.67 -25.86
CA THR A 21 26.45 8.48 -27.31
C THR A 21 24.97 8.49 -27.64
N GLN A 22 24.59 9.06 -28.79
CA GLN A 22 23.20 9.02 -29.28
C GLN A 22 22.80 7.64 -29.81
N ASN A 23 23.63 6.60 -29.60
CA ASN A 23 23.35 5.25 -30.02
C ASN A 23 22.76 4.44 -28.86
N CYS A 24 21.48 4.06 -28.99
CA CYS A 24 20.77 3.23 -28.04
C CYS A 24 20.64 1.76 -28.47
N ASP A 25 21.30 1.34 -29.55
CA ASP A 25 21.20 -0.03 -30.09
C ASP A 25 21.59 -1.08 -29.07
N ALA A 26 22.65 -0.86 -28.30
CA ALA A 26 23.09 -1.80 -27.28
C ALA A 26 22.01 -2.03 -26.20
N LEU A 27 21.43 -0.94 -25.66
CA LEU A 27 20.34 -1.00 -24.70
C LEU A 27 19.08 -1.63 -25.30
N LEU A 28 18.64 -1.12 -26.45
CA LEU A 28 17.35 -1.50 -27.04
C LEU A 28 17.38 -2.91 -27.62
N SER A 29 18.49 -3.36 -28.20
CA SER A 29 18.59 -4.70 -28.78
C SER A 29 18.33 -5.80 -27.76
N GLN A 30 18.78 -5.63 -26.51
CA GLN A 30 18.53 -6.57 -25.41
C GLN A 30 17.05 -6.64 -25.01
N LEU A 31 16.28 -5.59 -25.31
CA LEU A 31 14.88 -5.47 -24.97
C LEU A 31 13.94 -5.93 -26.09
N ARG A 32 14.45 -6.17 -27.32
CA ARG A 32 13.66 -6.58 -28.50
C ARG A 32 13.20 -8.05 -28.42
N VAL A 33 12.55 -8.42 -27.33
CA VAL A 33 12.00 -9.76 -27.12
C VAL A 33 10.51 -9.72 -27.45
N GLN A 34 10.11 -10.35 -28.56
CA GLN A 34 8.71 -10.36 -28.99
C GLN A 34 7.79 -10.94 -27.92
N GLY A 35 6.64 -10.31 -27.72
CA GLY A 35 5.61 -10.77 -26.78
C GLY A 35 5.97 -10.62 -25.30
N LYS A 36 7.20 -10.19 -24.95
CA LYS A 36 7.55 -9.89 -23.57
C LYS A 36 7.12 -8.49 -23.18
N CYS A 37 6.79 -8.35 -21.91
CA CYS A 37 6.54 -7.06 -21.28
C CYS A 37 7.86 -6.45 -20.81
N ILE A 38 7.99 -5.14 -21.03
CA ILE A 38 9.12 -4.34 -20.61
C ILE A 38 8.58 -3.26 -19.68
N GLN A 39 9.01 -3.27 -18.42
CA GLN A 39 8.66 -2.19 -17.51
C GLN A 39 9.62 -1.02 -17.75
N ALA A 40 9.05 0.17 -17.87
CA ALA A 40 9.78 1.42 -18.02
C ALA A 40 9.54 2.31 -16.80
N SER A 41 10.62 2.89 -16.29
CA SER A 41 10.60 3.93 -15.26
C SER A 41 11.37 5.14 -15.77
N ILE A 42 10.73 6.31 -15.78
CA ILE A 42 11.30 7.56 -16.25
C ILE A 42 11.24 8.55 -15.09
N ALA A 43 12.37 9.16 -14.74
CA ALA A 43 12.42 10.19 -13.70
C ALA A 43 12.97 11.49 -14.30
N GLY A 44 12.25 12.58 -14.13
CA GLY A 44 12.59 13.91 -14.61
C GLY A 44 12.91 14.86 -13.46
N THR A 45 13.89 15.73 -13.65
CA THR A 45 14.15 16.88 -12.77
C THR A 45 14.26 18.15 -13.59
N HIS A 46 13.46 19.16 -13.23
CA HIS A 46 13.46 20.45 -13.89
C HIS A 46 14.75 21.20 -13.55
N THR A 47 15.43 21.71 -14.58
CA THR A 47 16.78 22.29 -14.47
C THR A 47 16.87 23.57 -13.65
N GLN A 48 15.75 24.30 -13.49
CA GLN A 48 15.70 25.56 -12.73
C GLN A 48 15.01 25.39 -11.37
N SER A 49 13.71 25.05 -11.38
CA SER A 49 12.90 24.87 -10.16
C SER A 49 13.23 23.63 -9.33
N LEU A 50 14.01 22.67 -9.86
CA LEU A 50 14.25 21.35 -9.26
C LEU A 50 12.97 20.53 -9.02
N ALA A 51 11.84 20.93 -9.64
CA ALA A 51 10.62 20.14 -9.63
C ALA A 51 10.90 18.75 -10.21
N GLN A 52 10.37 17.71 -9.58
CA GLN A 52 10.54 16.34 -10.04
C GLN A 52 9.23 15.79 -10.57
N GLU A 53 9.34 14.94 -11.59
CA GLU A 53 8.23 14.12 -12.05
C GLU A 53 8.72 12.71 -12.38
N GLY A 54 7.81 11.75 -12.29
CA GLY A 54 8.12 10.35 -12.55
C GLY A 54 7.02 9.69 -13.35
N PHE A 55 7.43 8.90 -14.34
CA PHE A 55 6.57 8.09 -15.17
C PHE A 55 6.87 6.62 -14.90
N LYS A 56 5.84 5.80 -14.80
CA LYS A 56 6.00 4.35 -14.78
C LYS A 56 4.95 3.71 -15.67
N GLY A 57 5.37 2.73 -16.45
CA GLY A 57 4.49 2.07 -17.39
C GLY A 57 5.08 0.78 -17.94
N ASN A 58 4.28 0.11 -18.74
CA ASN A 58 4.64 -1.14 -19.40
C ASN A 58 4.64 -0.93 -20.92
N LEU A 59 5.74 -1.33 -21.55
CA LEU A 59 5.94 -1.32 -22.99
C LEU A 59 5.92 -2.76 -23.52
N ARG A 60 5.53 -2.92 -24.78
CA ARG A 60 5.73 -4.14 -25.57
C ARG A 60 6.43 -3.78 -26.86
N PHE A 61 7.31 -4.67 -27.31
CA PHE A 61 7.95 -4.52 -28.61
C PHE A 61 7.00 -5.02 -29.71
N THR A 62 6.54 -4.12 -30.57
CA THR A 62 5.60 -4.39 -31.66
C THR A 62 6.20 -3.94 -32.99
N GLY A 63 6.67 -4.91 -33.79
CA GLY A 63 7.29 -4.65 -35.10
C GLY A 63 8.63 -3.91 -34.98
N SER A 64 8.58 -2.58 -34.95
CA SER A 64 9.75 -1.69 -35.01
C SER A 64 9.86 -0.70 -33.84
N GLN A 65 8.95 -0.76 -32.87
CA GLN A 65 8.93 0.15 -31.74
C GLN A 65 8.50 -0.53 -30.45
N PHE A 66 8.93 0.04 -29.33
CA PHE A 66 8.38 -0.22 -28.02
C PHE A 66 7.19 0.69 -27.84
N GLN A 67 6.01 0.12 -27.60
CA GLN A 67 4.78 0.88 -27.44
C GLN A 67 4.14 0.55 -26.09
N SER A 68 3.62 1.59 -25.43
CA SER A 68 2.86 1.44 -24.21
C SER A 68 1.68 0.50 -24.42
N SER A 69 1.61 -0.55 -23.60
CA SER A 69 0.44 -1.46 -23.60
C SER A 69 -0.78 -0.80 -22.99
N GLU A 70 -0.54 0.08 -22.04
CA GLU A 70 -1.50 0.97 -21.37
C GLU A 70 -0.82 2.32 -21.15
N PRO A 71 -1.58 3.42 -21.00
CA PRO A 71 -1.00 4.71 -20.63
C PRO A 71 -0.10 4.62 -19.39
N PHE A 72 0.97 5.38 -19.37
CA PHE A 72 1.88 5.46 -18.23
C PHE A 72 1.19 6.22 -17.09
N ASN A 73 1.59 5.96 -15.86
CA ASN A 73 1.25 6.83 -14.73
C ASN A 73 2.34 7.89 -14.60
N GLN A 74 2.01 9.16 -14.82
CA GLN A 74 2.88 10.31 -14.62
C GLN A 74 2.46 11.04 -13.34
N LEU A 75 3.41 11.25 -12.45
CA LEU A 75 3.20 11.88 -11.14
C LEU A 75 4.21 13.00 -10.96
N GLN A 76 3.77 14.12 -10.38
CA GLN A 76 4.61 15.31 -10.18
C GLN A 76 4.70 15.64 -8.68
N THR A 77 5.86 16.11 -8.25
CA THR A 77 6.23 16.23 -6.82
C THR A 77 5.90 17.58 -6.17
N TYR A 78 5.25 18.50 -6.88
CA TYR A 78 4.90 19.81 -6.31
C TYR A 78 3.73 19.75 -5.32
N GLU A 79 3.02 18.62 -5.22
CA GLU A 79 1.96 18.40 -4.24
C GLU A 79 2.17 17.10 -3.47
N THR A 80 2.47 17.23 -2.17
CA THR A 80 2.43 16.11 -1.22
C THR A 80 1.15 16.22 -0.41
N THR A 81 0.22 15.31 -0.61
CA THR A 81 -1.00 15.24 0.20
C THR A 81 -1.22 13.80 0.68
N CYS A 82 -1.66 13.70 1.94
CA CYS A 82 -1.87 12.44 2.64
C CYS A 82 -3.36 12.22 2.88
N LEU A 83 -3.81 10.97 2.74
CA LEU A 83 -4.90 10.43 3.55
C LEU A 83 -4.26 9.54 4.64
N ASN A 84 -4.66 9.75 5.91
CA ASN A 84 -4.47 8.78 6.99
C ASN A 84 -3.01 8.36 7.32
N GLY A 85 -2.05 9.28 7.30
CA GLY A 85 -0.71 9.05 7.87
C GLY A 85 0.30 8.29 7.00
N LEU A 86 -0.04 7.96 5.76
CA LEU A 86 0.89 7.43 4.76
C LEU A 86 1.48 8.58 3.93
N ILE A 87 2.81 8.61 3.79
CA ILE A 87 3.52 9.61 2.99
C ILE A 87 3.89 8.99 1.64
N GLN A 88 3.32 9.52 0.55
CA GLN A 88 3.86 9.35 -0.79
C GLN A 88 4.24 10.72 -1.36
N PRO A 89 5.31 10.82 -2.16
CA PRO A 89 5.88 12.10 -2.57
C PRO A 89 5.07 12.83 -3.67
N PHE A 90 3.86 12.38 -4.00
CA PHE A 90 3.02 12.90 -5.07
C PHE A 90 1.53 12.73 -4.76
N TYR A 91 0.70 13.67 -5.22
CA TYR A 91 -0.76 13.57 -5.17
C TYR A 91 -1.28 12.76 -6.36
N VAL A 92 -1.90 11.61 -6.08
CA VAL A 92 -2.30 10.64 -7.12
C VAL A 92 -3.52 11.09 -7.93
N HIS A 93 -4.37 11.96 -7.39
CA HIS A 93 -5.56 12.42 -8.11
C HIS A 93 -5.23 13.36 -9.28
N ASP A 94 -4.04 13.93 -9.29
CA ASP A 94 -3.53 14.77 -10.38
C ASP A 94 -2.56 14.00 -11.29
N ALA A 95 -2.64 12.67 -11.29
CA ALA A 95 -1.86 11.84 -12.18
C ALA A 95 -2.25 12.09 -13.65
N PHE A 96 -1.24 12.22 -14.50
CA PHE A 96 -1.43 12.24 -15.95
C PHE A 96 -1.20 10.85 -16.53
N HIS A 97 -1.89 10.55 -17.63
CA HIS A 97 -1.84 9.23 -18.26
C HIS A 97 -1.37 9.30 -19.72
N PRO A 98 -0.10 9.65 -19.98
CA PRO A 98 0.40 9.74 -21.35
C PRO A 98 0.73 8.37 -21.94
N ASN A 99 0.47 8.21 -23.24
CA ASN A 99 1.06 7.10 -24.00
C ASN A 99 2.56 7.35 -24.20
N VAL A 100 3.35 6.29 -24.18
CA VAL A 100 4.80 6.38 -24.39
C VAL A 100 5.22 5.39 -25.47
N SER A 101 6.05 5.84 -26.41
CA SER A 101 6.69 4.97 -27.38
C SER A 101 8.18 5.27 -27.51
N ILE A 102 8.96 4.24 -27.84
CA ILE A 102 10.39 4.35 -28.13
C ILE A 102 10.64 3.61 -29.45
N SER A 103 11.14 4.30 -30.47
CA SER A 103 11.50 3.67 -31.74
C SER A 103 12.74 2.79 -31.58
N ASN A 104 12.99 1.91 -32.56
CA ASN A 104 14.24 1.15 -32.63
C ASN A 104 15.50 2.02 -32.66
N SER A 105 15.41 3.25 -33.17
CA SER A 105 16.53 4.20 -33.22
C SER A 105 16.70 4.99 -31.91
N GLY A 106 15.89 4.71 -30.88
CA GLY A 106 15.95 5.42 -29.60
C GLY A 106 15.27 6.78 -29.62
N VAL A 107 14.28 6.99 -30.49
CA VAL A 107 13.44 8.20 -30.43
C VAL A 107 12.28 7.93 -29.48
N ILE A 108 12.18 8.69 -28.40
CA ILE A 108 11.08 8.62 -27.42
C ILE A 108 10.01 9.67 -27.72
N THR A 109 8.74 9.27 -27.57
CA THR A 109 7.58 10.15 -27.63
C THR A 109 6.74 9.94 -26.37
N ILE A 110 6.32 11.03 -25.73
CA ILE A 110 5.47 11.02 -24.52
C ILE A 110 4.22 11.87 -24.78
N GLY A 111 3.05 11.23 -24.79
CA GLY A 111 1.77 11.86 -25.11
C GLY A 111 1.79 12.47 -26.52
N THR A 112 1.48 13.76 -26.60
CA THR A 112 1.50 14.55 -27.84
C THR A 112 2.79 15.38 -27.99
N SER A 113 3.79 15.16 -27.14
CA SER A 113 5.05 15.89 -27.17
C SER A 113 5.84 15.60 -28.45
N GLN A 114 6.69 16.54 -28.85
CA GLN A 114 7.63 16.33 -29.96
C GLN A 114 8.56 15.14 -29.66
N PRO A 115 8.86 14.28 -30.64
CA PRO A 115 9.78 13.17 -30.46
C PRO A 115 11.19 13.65 -30.09
N VAL A 116 11.86 12.96 -29.16
CA VAL A 116 13.20 13.31 -28.67
C VAL A 116 14.15 12.11 -28.81
N GLN A 117 15.39 12.36 -29.24
CA GLN A 117 16.41 11.32 -29.30
C GLN A 117 16.95 11.01 -27.89
N LEU A 118 16.93 9.73 -27.51
CA LEU A 118 17.57 9.24 -26.29
C LEU A 118 19.10 9.25 -26.45
N ALA A 119 19.78 9.59 -25.37
CA ALA A 119 21.22 9.47 -25.21
C ALA A 119 21.52 8.32 -24.24
N CYS A 120 22.22 7.29 -24.71
CA CYS A 120 22.37 6.02 -24.00
C CYS A 120 23.82 5.76 -23.58
N GLN A 121 23.98 5.16 -22.40
CA GLN A 121 25.26 4.69 -21.87
C GLN A 121 25.02 3.41 -21.04
N GLY A 122 25.43 2.26 -21.60
CA GLY A 122 25.12 0.96 -21.00
C GLY A 122 23.62 0.74 -20.87
N ASP A 123 23.16 0.43 -19.66
CA ASP A 123 21.74 0.12 -19.38
C ASP A 123 20.90 1.37 -19.06
N LEU A 124 21.48 2.56 -19.21
CA LEU A 124 20.85 3.85 -18.88
C LEU A 124 20.58 4.66 -20.14
N ALA A 125 19.37 5.20 -20.25
CA ALA A 125 19.02 6.19 -21.28
C ALA A 125 18.65 7.52 -20.62
N THR A 126 18.92 8.63 -21.30
CA THR A 126 18.58 9.98 -20.84
C THR A 126 18.03 10.82 -21.99
N PHE A 127 17.25 11.84 -21.69
CA PHE A 127 16.85 12.86 -22.68
C PHE A 127 16.45 14.17 -21.99
N ARG A 128 16.26 15.22 -22.77
CA ARG A 128 15.80 16.52 -22.28
C ARG A 128 14.54 16.95 -23.01
N SER A 129 13.55 17.44 -22.26
CA SER A 129 12.31 17.99 -22.83
C SER A 129 11.70 18.98 -21.83
N GLY A 130 11.10 20.07 -22.31
CA GLY A 130 10.33 21.00 -21.47
C GLY A 130 11.09 21.57 -20.26
N GLY A 131 12.41 21.74 -20.32
CA GLY A 131 13.24 22.19 -19.19
C GLY A 131 13.62 21.11 -18.17
N PHE A 132 13.17 19.87 -18.36
CA PHE A 132 13.52 18.71 -17.55
C PHE A 132 14.67 17.90 -18.15
N HIS A 133 15.49 17.34 -17.27
CA HIS A 133 16.43 16.26 -17.59
C HIS A 133 15.85 14.94 -17.11
N TYR A 134 15.65 14.01 -18.03
CA TYR A 134 15.05 12.70 -17.76
C TYR A 134 16.09 11.59 -17.80
N THR A 135 15.91 10.64 -16.89
CA THR A 135 16.56 9.34 -16.88
C THR A 135 15.53 8.26 -17.13
N VAL A 136 15.84 7.30 -17.99
CA VAL A 136 14.98 6.20 -18.42
C VAL A 136 15.68 4.88 -18.08
N VAL A 137 14.95 4.02 -17.38
CA VAL A 137 15.35 2.64 -17.07
C VAL A 137 14.31 1.69 -17.65
N LEU A 138 14.80 0.68 -18.37
CA LEU A 138 13.97 -0.31 -19.05
C LEU A 138 14.37 -1.71 -18.57
N LYS A 139 13.39 -2.58 -18.33
CA LYS A 139 13.65 -3.96 -17.89
C LYS A 139 12.61 -4.92 -18.46
N VAL A 140 13.07 -6.04 -19.03
CA VAL A 140 12.19 -7.17 -19.37
C VAL A 140 11.69 -7.83 -18.09
N VAL A 141 10.37 -7.97 -17.95
CA VAL A 141 9.74 -8.48 -16.72
C VAL A 141 9.03 -9.84 -16.89
N GLY A 142 8.76 -10.27 -18.12
CA GLY A 142 8.16 -11.58 -18.39
C GLY A 142 7.18 -11.54 -19.55
N ASP A 143 6.33 -12.57 -19.68
CA ASP A 143 5.27 -12.64 -20.70
C ASP A 143 4.08 -11.73 -20.37
N THR A 144 3.77 -11.62 -19.08
CA THR A 144 2.70 -10.78 -18.54
C THR A 144 3.27 -9.49 -17.96
N CYS A 145 2.52 -8.40 -18.09
CA CYS A 145 2.90 -7.13 -17.50
C CYS A 145 2.48 -7.11 -16.03
N PRO A 146 3.41 -6.91 -15.07
CA PRO A 146 3.07 -6.82 -13.67
C PRO A 146 2.30 -5.53 -13.40
N LYS A 147 1.55 -5.53 -12.29
CA LYS A 147 1.01 -4.30 -11.71
C LYS A 147 2.18 -3.36 -11.39
N LEU A 148 1.99 -2.08 -11.71
CA LEU A 148 3.05 -1.08 -11.58
C LEU A 148 3.30 -0.69 -10.13
N ASN A 149 2.28 -0.78 -9.28
CA ASN A 149 2.25 -0.30 -7.90
C ASN A 149 2.84 1.13 -7.80
N TYR A 150 2.35 2.03 -8.66
CA TYR A 150 2.85 3.39 -8.83
C TYR A 150 1.71 4.28 -9.30
N GLY A 151 1.43 5.36 -8.57
CA GLY A 151 0.26 6.21 -8.83
C GLY A 151 -1.06 5.56 -8.39
N GLU A 152 -1.01 4.60 -7.47
CA GLU A 152 -2.21 4.07 -6.82
C GLU A 152 -2.52 4.97 -5.62
N ALA A 153 -3.80 5.29 -5.40
CA ALA A 153 -4.18 6.08 -4.25
C ALA A 153 -3.74 5.37 -2.96
N CYS A 154 -3.39 6.14 -1.92
CA CYS A 154 -3.21 5.61 -0.58
C CYS A 154 -4.56 5.13 -0.05
N THR A 155 -5.04 4.00 -0.54
CA THR A 155 -6.19 3.31 0.01
C THR A 155 -5.69 2.42 1.13
N GLN A 156 -6.32 2.53 2.30
CA GLN A 156 -6.19 1.48 3.29
C GLN A 156 -6.65 0.19 2.61
N PRO A 157 -5.88 -0.91 2.66
CA PRO A 157 -6.30 -2.15 2.01
C PRO A 157 -7.68 -2.52 2.54
N THR A 158 -8.67 -2.50 1.65
CA THR A 158 -9.98 -3.07 1.96
C THR A 158 -9.75 -4.56 2.10
N VAL A 159 -9.70 -5.03 3.34
CA VAL A 159 -9.60 -6.45 3.65
C VAL A 159 -10.84 -7.15 3.10
N THR A 160 -10.77 -7.63 1.86
CA THR A 160 -11.76 -8.56 1.33
C THR A 160 -11.68 -9.81 2.20
N PRO A 161 -12.75 -10.19 2.92
CA PRO A 161 -12.71 -11.37 3.78
C PRO A 161 -12.45 -12.58 2.88
N THR A 162 -11.22 -13.06 2.91
CA THR A 162 -10.87 -14.33 2.28
C THR A 162 -11.50 -15.38 3.17
N SER A 163 -12.48 -16.12 2.66
CA SER A 163 -13.07 -17.26 3.35
C SER A 163 -12.01 -18.36 3.48
N THR A 164 -11.17 -18.26 4.50
CA THR A 164 -10.25 -19.33 4.88
C THR A 164 -11.07 -20.45 5.52
N PRO A 165 -10.81 -21.73 5.19
CA PRO A 165 -11.55 -22.85 5.77
C PRO A 165 -11.47 -22.79 7.29
N THR A 166 -12.66 -22.73 7.91
CA THR A 166 -12.88 -22.69 9.35
C THR A 166 -12.10 -23.82 10.03
N SER A 167 -11.00 -23.49 10.68
CA SER A 167 -10.40 -24.39 11.67
C SER A 167 -11.33 -24.44 12.87
N THR A 168 -11.82 -25.63 13.20
CA THR A 168 -12.66 -25.91 14.35
C THR A 168 -12.05 -25.30 15.63
N PRO A 169 -12.70 -24.35 16.30
CA PRO A 169 -12.11 -23.64 17.43
C PRO A 169 -12.03 -24.54 18.66
N THR A 170 -10.88 -24.55 19.33
CA THR A 170 -10.73 -25.05 20.70
C THR A 170 -10.88 -23.87 21.65
N SER A 171 -12.06 -23.73 22.26
CA SER A 171 -12.32 -22.72 23.28
C SER A 171 -11.56 -23.09 24.56
N THR A 172 -10.66 -22.20 25.00
CA THR A 172 -10.06 -22.31 26.34
C THR A 172 -10.81 -21.33 27.25
N PRO A 173 -11.69 -21.79 28.15
CA PRO A 173 -12.44 -20.90 29.03
C PRO A 173 -11.48 -20.26 30.05
N THR A 174 -11.39 -18.93 30.01
CA THR A 174 -10.67 -18.15 31.03
C THR A 174 -11.70 -17.51 31.95
N SER A 175 -11.94 -18.11 33.11
CA SER A 175 -12.88 -17.61 34.11
C SER A 175 -12.16 -16.73 35.13
N THR A 176 -12.26 -15.39 34.98
CA THR A 176 -11.95 -14.45 36.06
C THR A 176 -13.24 -14.15 36.82
N PRO A 177 -13.29 -14.24 38.16
CA PRO A 177 -14.51 -13.99 38.93
C PRO A 177 -14.82 -12.49 38.92
N SER A 178 -15.68 -12.08 38.00
CA SER A 178 -16.40 -10.81 38.07
C SER A 178 -17.84 -11.10 38.46
N ASN A 179 -18.50 -10.19 39.19
CA ASN A 179 -19.94 -10.30 39.51
C ASN A 179 -20.85 -10.24 38.28
N PHE A 180 -20.26 -10.18 37.09
CA PHE A 180 -20.90 -10.03 35.83
C PHE A 180 -20.84 -11.33 35.04
N LYS A 181 -21.97 -11.75 34.47
CA LYS A 181 -22.05 -12.96 33.66
C LYS A 181 -21.82 -12.59 32.19
N TYR A 182 -20.58 -12.35 31.81
CA TYR A 182 -20.20 -12.14 30.41
C TYR A 182 -19.19 -13.18 29.96
N ARG A 183 -19.35 -13.65 28.73
CA ARG A 183 -18.42 -14.57 28.08
C ARG A 183 -17.77 -13.89 26.89
N TYR A 184 -16.47 -14.11 26.72
CA TYR A 184 -15.71 -13.69 25.55
C TYR A 184 -15.28 -14.93 24.77
N ASP A 185 -15.75 -15.04 23.53
CA ASP A 185 -15.26 -16.04 22.59
C ASP A 185 -14.30 -15.32 21.62
N VAL A 186 -13.01 -15.66 21.66
CA VAL A 186 -11.94 -15.02 20.88
C VAL A 186 -11.55 -15.91 19.71
N PHE A 187 -11.57 -15.35 18.50
CA PHE A 187 -11.29 -16.03 17.25
C PHE A 187 -10.12 -15.37 16.54
N ILE A 188 -9.23 -16.17 15.94
CA ILE A 188 -8.22 -15.68 14.99
C ILE A 188 -8.83 -15.79 13.60
N ASP A 189 -9.08 -14.66 12.96
CA ASP A 189 -9.59 -14.61 11.58
C ASP A 189 -8.43 -14.63 10.56
N ASN A 190 -7.27 -14.04 10.88
CA ASN A 190 -6.09 -14.04 10.01
C ASN A 190 -4.76 -13.89 10.80
N SER A 191 -3.62 -14.20 10.17
CA SER A 191 -2.29 -13.87 10.72
C SER A 191 -1.25 -13.64 9.62
N TRP A 192 -0.26 -12.77 9.88
CA TRP A 192 0.84 -12.48 8.95
C TRP A 192 2.12 -12.13 9.68
N VAL A 193 3.23 -12.07 8.94
CA VAL A 193 4.54 -11.64 9.47
C VAL A 193 4.98 -10.38 8.74
N THR A 194 5.34 -9.36 9.50
CA THR A 194 5.91 -8.10 8.99
C THR A 194 7.09 -7.72 9.85
N GLU A 195 8.25 -7.46 9.24
CA GLU A 195 9.48 -7.10 9.95
C GLU A 195 9.85 -8.08 11.08
N ASN A 196 9.72 -9.38 10.83
CA ASN A 196 9.93 -10.48 11.79
C ASN A 196 8.98 -10.48 13.01
N ILE A 197 7.92 -9.66 13.01
CA ILE A 197 6.87 -9.69 14.04
C ILE A 197 5.64 -10.39 13.45
N LYS A 198 5.10 -11.37 14.18
CA LYS A 198 3.85 -12.04 13.83
C LYS A 198 2.66 -11.26 14.38
N TYR A 199 1.73 -10.92 13.51
CA TYR A 199 0.48 -10.25 13.83
C TYR A 199 -0.70 -11.19 13.62
N TYR A 200 -1.75 -10.96 14.39
CA TYR A 200 -2.99 -11.69 14.38
C TYR A 200 -4.14 -10.71 14.24
N GLN A 201 -5.08 -11.02 13.35
CA GLN A 201 -6.37 -10.36 13.28
C GLN A 201 -7.36 -11.17 14.09
N TYR A 202 -7.85 -10.57 15.17
CA TYR A 202 -8.80 -11.17 16.08
C TYR A 202 -10.22 -10.65 15.83
N ARG A 203 -11.19 -11.52 16.06
CA ARG A 203 -12.59 -11.19 16.25
C ARG A 203 -13.03 -11.73 17.60
N VAL A 204 -13.76 -10.92 18.36
CA VAL A 204 -14.24 -11.27 19.69
C VAL A 204 -15.75 -11.17 19.70
N ALA A 205 -16.41 -12.23 20.18
CA ALA A 205 -17.82 -12.20 20.50
C ALA A 205 -17.97 -12.03 22.02
N LEU A 206 -18.60 -10.93 22.43
CA LEU A 206 -19.02 -10.68 23.80
C LEU A 206 -20.48 -11.10 23.93
N ILE A 207 -20.75 -12.05 24.82
CA ILE A 207 -22.09 -12.57 25.09
C ILE A 207 -22.55 -12.05 26.45
N ASN A 208 -23.71 -11.38 26.46
CA ASN A 208 -24.41 -11.01 27.69
C ASN A 208 -25.11 -12.24 28.27
N GLN A 209 -24.52 -12.91 29.27
CA GLN A 209 -25.15 -14.04 29.96
C GLN A 209 -25.92 -13.61 31.22
N ASP A 210 -26.02 -12.31 31.47
CA ASP A 210 -26.91 -11.77 32.50
C ASP A 210 -28.37 -11.79 32.05
N SER A 211 -29.29 -11.57 33.01
CA SER A 211 -30.73 -11.60 32.79
C SER A 211 -31.33 -10.25 32.35
N TYR A 212 -30.51 -9.20 32.22
CA TYR A 212 -30.94 -7.85 31.85
C TYR A 212 -30.18 -7.32 30.63
N ALA A 213 -30.79 -6.39 29.90
CA ALA A 213 -30.15 -5.69 28.81
C ALA A 213 -29.19 -4.61 29.34
N ILE A 214 -28.11 -4.35 28.60
CA ILE A 214 -27.15 -3.28 28.91
C ILE A 214 -27.10 -2.27 27.78
N LYS A 215 -26.90 -0.99 28.11
CA LYS A 215 -26.71 0.10 27.15
C LYS A 215 -25.26 0.58 27.04
N ALA A 216 -24.44 0.25 28.02
CA ALA A 216 -23.00 0.53 28.00
C ALA A 216 -22.24 -0.56 28.77
N ILE A 217 -21.01 -0.79 28.35
CA ILE A 217 -20.07 -1.71 28.98
C ILE A 217 -18.69 -1.06 29.00
N GLU A 218 -17.93 -1.40 30.03
CA GLU A 218 -16.53 -1.07 30.14
C GLU A 218 -15.72 -2.36 30.24
N VAL A 219 -14.84 -2.55 29.27
CA VAL A 219 -13.98 -3.71 29.10
C VAL A 219 -12.53 -3.28 29.22
N THR A 220 -11.75 -4.07 29.93
CA THR A 220 -10.30 -3.91 30.01
C THR A 220 -9.58 -5.15 29.51
N SER A 221 -8.35 -4.95 29.03
CA SER A 221 -7.44 -6.01 28.62
C SER A 221 -6.00 -5.52 28.83
N SER A 222 -5.23 -6.27 29.62
CA SER A 222 -3.84 -5.91 29.93
C SER A 222 -2.84 -6.32 28.85
N ASP A 223 -3.21 -7.27 27.99
CA ASP A 223 -2.32 -7.97 27.07
C ASP A 223 -2.60 -7.66 25.60
N TRP A 224 -3.80 -7.21 25.22
CA TRP A 224 -4.18 -7.16 23.80
C TRP A 224 -3.51 -6.09 22.94
N LYS A 225 -2.94 -5.01 23.51
CA LYS A 225 -2.18 -3.91 22.85
C LYS A 225 -2.45 -3.76 21.33
N PRO A 226 -3.66 -3.36 20.92
CA PRO A 226 -4.04 -3.41 19.51
C PRO A 226 -3.33 -2.32 18.70
N THR A 227 -2.88 -2.65 17.49
CA THR A 227 -2.41 -1.67 16.50
C THR A 227 -3.58 -1.04 15.74
N GLU A 228 -4.65 -1.82 15.55
CA GLU A 228 -5.91 -1.40 14.93
C GLU A 228 -7.07 -2.09 15.66
N PHE A 229 -8.23 -1.45 15.73
CA PHE A 229 -9.46 -2.04 16.28
C PHE A 229 -10.70 -1.41 15.64
N TRP A 230 -11.80 -2.16 15.59
CA TRP A 230 -13.07 -1.71 15.00
C TRP A 230 -14.26 -2.26 15.78
N ASN A 231 -15.41 -1.60 15.62
CA ASN A 231 -16.66 -1.88 16.32
C ASN A 231 -16.54 -1.86 17.85
N ILE A 232 -15.53 -1.19 18.41
CA ILE A 232 -15.31 -0.93 19.84
C ILE A 232 -14.66 0.45 19.98
N GLU A 233 -14.99 1.20 21.02
CA GLU A 233 -14.47 2.56 21.23
C GLU A 233 -13.59 2.62 22.48
N LYS A 234 -12.52 3.43 22.42
CA LYS A 234 -11.66 3.70 23.57
C LYS A 234 -12.27 4.84 24.39
N LEU A 235 -12.47 4.60 25.68
CA LEU A 235 -13.02 5.54 26.64
C LEU A 235 -11.94 6.48 27.17
N SER A 236 -12.35 7.60 27.76
CA SER A 236 -11.44 8.62 28.31
C SER A 236 -10.52 8.10 29.42
N ASN A 237 -10.93 7.04 30.13
CA ASN A 237 -10.15 6.37 31.17
C ASN A 237 -9.19 5.30 30.63
N GLY A 238 -9.13 5.10 29.31
CA GLY A 238 -8.26 4.14 28.65
C GLY A 238 -8.84 2.73 28.47
N ASN A 239 -9.98 2.43 29.10
CA ASN A 239 -10.74 1.20 28.86
C ASN A 239 -11.54 1.30 27.56
N TYR A 240 -12.32 0.27 27.25
CA TYR A 240 -13.04 0.14 26.00
C TYR A 240 -14.52 -0.12 26.22
N GLY A 241 -15.37 0.34 25.31
CA GLY A 241 -16.80 0.18 25.43
C GLY A 241 -17.52 0.07 24.10
N PHE A 242 -18.84 -0.03 24.18
CA PHE A 242 -19.68 -0.03 22.99
C PHE A 242 -19.50 1.25 22.18
N PRO A 243 -19.49 1.16 20.85
CA PRO A 243 -19.55 2.33 20.00
C PRO A 243 -20.93 2.99 20.06
N SER A 244 -20.99 4.27 19.70
CA SER A 244 -22.22 5.09 19.78
C SER A 244 -23.45 4.51 19.05
N PHE A 245 -23.26 3.65 18.05
CA PHE A 245 -24.35 2.99 17.31
C PHE A 245 -24.94 1.75 18.00
N VAL A 246 -24.29 1.20 19.03
CA VAL A 246 -24.82 0.08 19.82
C VAL A 246 -25.62 0.66 20.98
N SER A 247 -26.94 0.68 20.83
CA SER A 247 -27.85 1.28 21.82
C SER A 247 -28.17 0.35 22.99
N THR A 248 -28.34 -0.96 22.73
CA THR A 248 -28.57 -1.97 23.76
C THR A 248 -28.03 -3.35 23.34
N LEU A 249 -27.64 -4.16 24.33
CA LEU A 249 -27.34 -5.58 24.19
C LEU A 249 -28.22 -6.37 25.17
N GLY A 250 -29.24 -7.06 24.64
CA GLY A 250 -30.20 -7.84 25.42
C GLY A 250 -29.57 -9.08 26.10
N PRO A 251 -30.32 -9.75 27.00
CA PRO A 251 -29.93 -11.05 27.53
C PRO A 251 -29.65 -12.05 26.41
N GLN A 252 -28.57 -12.82 26.53
CA GLN A 252 -28.01 -13.71 25.49
C GLN A 252 -27.61 -13.01 24.19
N GLY A 253 -27.67 -11.68 24.14
CA GLY A 253 -27.23 -10.89 23.00
C GLY A 253 -25.72 -11.06 22.78
N VAL A 254 -25.34 -11.04 21.51
CA VAL A 254 -23.94 -11.12 21.07
C VAL A 254 -23.56 -9.81 20.39
N TRP A 255 -22.48 -9.20 20.86
CA TRP A 255 -21.83 -8.09 20.18
C TRP A 255 -20.43 -8.50 19.76
N THR A 256 -20.03 -8.11 18.54
CA THR A 256 -18.74 -8.48 17.98
C THR A 256 -17.88 -7.25 17.69
N PHE A 257 -16.61 -7.34 18.08
CA PHE A 257 -15.58 -6.38 17.72
C PHE A 257 -14.34 -7.11 17.22
N GLY A 258 -13.42 -6.38 16.60
CA GLY A 258 -12.18 -6.97 16.14
C GLY A 258 -11.00 -6.02 16.29
N PHE A 259 -9.80 -6.60 16.22
CA PHE A 259 -8.55 -5.87 16.37
C PHE A 259 -7.36 -6.64 15.77
N VAL A 260 -6.27 -5.92 15.57
CA VAL A 260 -4.97 -6.48 15.16
C VAL A 260 -3.99 -6.36 16.31
N SER A 261 -3.29 -7.44 16.64
CA SER A 261 -2.28 -7.45 17.70
C SER A 261 -1.17 -8.47 17.44
N SER A 262 0.00 -8.24 18.02
CA SER A 262 1.06 -9.24 18.13
C SER A 262 0.96 -10.10 19.40
N ALA A 263 0.05 -9.76 20.32
CA ALA A 263 -0.21 -10.53 21.52
C ALA A 263 -0.88 -11.86 21.17
N VAL A 264 -0.45 -12.93 21.85
CA VAL A 264 -1.02 -14.27 21.69
C VAL A 264 -2.04 -14.49 22.79
N ASN A 265 -3.25 -14.92 22.43
CA ASN A 265 -4.36 -15.23 23.34
C ASN A 265 -4.75 -14.07 24.28
N PRO A 266 -5.16 -12.91 23.72
CA PRO A 266 -5.58 -11.76 24.50
C PRO A 266 -6.79 -12.08 25.39
N THR A 267 -6.78 -11.51 26.59
CA THR A 267 -7.80 -11.73 27.61
C THR A 267 -8.59 -10.45 27.89
N PHE A 268 -9.86 -10.61 28.28
CA PHE A 268 -10.78 -9.50 28.52
C PHE A 268 -11.45 -9.64 29.87
N SER A 269 -11.78 -8.51 30.48
CA SER A 269 -12.56 -8.47 31.72
C SER A 269 -13.51 -7.29 31.72
N VAL A 270 -14.72 -7.51 32.25
CA VAL A 270 -15.71 -6.45 32.43
C VAL A 270 -15.39 -5.69 33.70
N VAL A 271 -15.23 -4.38 33.58
CA VAL A 271 -14.99 -3.45 34.68
C VAL A 271 -16.33 -2.92 35.20
N SER A 272 -17.21 -2.48 34.31
CA SER A 272 -18.50 -1.91 34.67
C SER A 272 -19.54 -2.09 33.54
N VAL A 273 -20.82 -1.99 33.88
CA VAL A 273 -21.94 -2.00 32.93
C VAL A 273 -22.98 -0.98 33.34
N THR A 274 -23.68 -0.42 32.35
CA THR A 274 -24.88 0.38 32.58
C THR A 274 -26.09 -0.39 32.04
N LYS A 275 -27.05 -0.68 32.92
CA LYS A 275 -28.31 -1.34 32.55
C LYS A 275 -29.14 -0.45 31.62
N ALA A 276 -29.82 -1.07 30.66
CA ALA A 276 -30.77 -0.40 29.78
C ALA A 276 -32.00 0.06 30.57
#